data_AF-A0A1H5YFJ3-F1
#
_entry.id   AF-A0A1H5YFJ3-F1
#
_cell.length_a   1.000
_cell.length_b   1.000
_cell.length_c   1.000
_cell.angle_alpha   90.00
_cell.angle_beta   90.00
_cell.angle_gamma   90.00
#
_symmetry.space_group_name_H-M   'P 1'
#
loop_
_entity.id
_entity.type
_entity.pdbx_description
1 polymer ?
#
loop_
_entity_poly.entity_id
_entity_poly.type
_entity_poly.pdbx_seq_one_letter_code
_entity_poly.pdbx_strand_id
1 'polypeptide(L)'
;MDDEENTEARAASGRRIAGTVAGSFSVVVVLAAVSYAVMVSVVNWVTVGVLSYPIGGVAPFVVITGAILTIPIVVPTVLVSVRMAT
;
A
#
# COMPACT_ATOMS: atom_id res chain seq x y z
N MET A 1 2.88 -17.69 38.55
CA MET A 1 1.71 -18.23 37.82
C MET A 1 0.96 -17.12 37.10
N ASP A 2 0.74 -15.96 37.72
CA ASP A 2 0.08 -14.81 37.06
C ASP A 2 0.92 -14.17 35.93
N ASP A 3 2.26 -14.20 36.04
CA ASP A 3 3.16 -13.61 35.03
C ASP A 3 3.23 -14.40 33.72
N GLU A 4 3.10 -15.73 33.78
CA GLU A 4 3.10 -16.60 32.59
C GLU A 4 1.80 -16.47 31.80
N GLU A 5 0.64 -16.46 32.49
CA GLU A 5 -0.67 -16.27 31.87
C GLU A 5 -0.78 -14.91 31.16
N ASN A 6 -0.24 -13.84 31.77
CA ASN A 6 -0.22 -12.50 31.19
C ASN A 6 0.69 -12.42 29.94
N THR A 7 1.78 -13.19 29.94
CA THR A 7 2.72 -13.25 28.80
C THR A 7 2.10 -13.97 27.60
N GLU A 8 1.40 -15.09 27.82
CA GLU A 8 0.69 -15.81 26.77
C GLU A 8 -0.47 -14.99 26.18
N ALA A 9 -1.22 -14.29 27.04
CA ALA A 9 -2.30 -13.39 26.62
C ALA A 9 -1.76 -12.22 25.75
N ARG A 10 -0.62 -11.63 26.12
CA ARG A 10 0.06 -10.60 25.30
C ARG A 10 0.55 -11.15 23.97
N ALA A 11 1.12 -12.35 23.94
CA ALA A 11 1.60 -12.99 22.71
C ALA A 11 0.44 -13.32 21.75
N ALA A 12 -0.68 -13.84 22.28
CA ALA A 12 -1.89 -14.10 21.51
C ALA A 12 -2.52 -12.82 20.94
N SER A 13 -2.53 -11.75 21.74
CA SER A 13 -3.00 -10.42 21.30
C SER A 13 -2.09 -9.83 20.20
N GLY A 14 -0.77 -9.89 20.39
CA GLY A 14 0.21 -9.44 19.40
C GLY A 14 0.08 -10.18 18.07
N ARG A 15 -0.18 -11.49 18.10
CA ARG A 15 -0.37 -12.29 16.88
C ARG A 15 -1.63 -11.94 16.10
N ARG A 16 -2.74 -11.65 16.80
CA ARG A 16 -3.97 -11.16 16.15
C ARG A 16 -3.77 -9.78 15.54
N ILE A 17 -3.12 -8.87 16.26
CA ILE A 17 -2.83 -7.51 15.76
C ILE A 17 -1.95 -7.56 14.52
N ALA A 18 -0.87 -8.35 14.56
CA ALA A 18 0.02 -8.54 13.41
C ALA A 18 -0.73 -9.13 12.21
N GLY A 19 -1.61 -10.11 12.44
CA GLY A 19 -2.46 -10.68 11.41
C GLY A 19 -3.40 -9.65 10.76
N THR A 20 -4.09 -8.84 11.56
CA THR A 20 -4.99 -7.80 11.06
C THR A 20 -4.24 -6.72 10.26
N VAL A 21 -3.07 -6.30 10.74
CA VAL A 21 -2.22 -5.31 10.04
C VAL A 21 -1.71 -5.87 8.71
N ALA A 22 -1.20 -7.10 8.69
CA ALA A 22 -0.72 -7.72 7.46
C ALA A 22 -1.86 -7.89 6.45
N GLY A 23 -3.05 -8.30 6.91
CA GLY A 23 -4.24 -8.43 6.08
C GLY A 23 -4.70 -7.11 5.47
N SER A 24 -4.86 -6.06 6.29
CA SER A 24 -5.29 -4.75 5.80
C SER A 24 -4.26 -4.11 4.86
N PHE A 25 -2.97 -4.26 5.16
CA PHE A 25 -1.88 -3.80 4.29
C PHE A 25 -1.92 -4.49 2.93
N SER A 26 -2.10 -5.82 2.89
CA SER A 26 -2.19 -6.56 1.64
C SER A 26 -3.35 -6.07 0.77
N VAL A 27 -4.53 -5.84 1.36
CA VAL A 27 -5.69 -5.29 0.65
C VAL A 27 -5.38 -3.91 0.06
N VAL A 28 -4.75 -3.02 0.83
CA VAL A 28 -4.39 -1.67 0.37
C VAL A 28 -3.40 -1.74 -0.80
N VAL A 29 -2.38 -2.59 -0.73
CA VAL A 29 -1.40 -2.76 -1.80
C VAL A 29 -2.05 -3.29 -3.08
N VAL A 30 -2.93 -4.29 -2.98
CA VAL A 30 -3.66 -4.83 -4.14
C VAL A 30 -4.55 -3.75 -4.76
N LEU A 31 -5.28 -3.00 -3.94
CA LEU A 31 -6.15 -1.93 -4.43
C LEU A 31 -5.35 -0.83 -5.12
N ALA A 32 -4.19 -0.46 -4.55
CA ALA A 32 -3.28 0.51 -5.15
C ALA A 32 -2.74 0.02 -6.50
N ALA A 33 -2.35 -1.26 -6.61
CA ALA A 33 -1.87 -1.84 -7.86
C ALA A 33 -2.95 -1.85 -8.96
N VAL A 34 -4.20 -2.20 -8.62
CA VAL A 34 -5.32 -2.14 -9.56
C VAL A 34 -5.59 -0.71 -10.00
N SER A 35 -5.64 0.22 -9.05
CA SER A 35 -5.85 1.64 -9.34
C SER A 35 -4.76 2.20 -10.27
N TYR A 36 -3.49 1.86 -10.01
CA TYR A 36 -2.37 2.22 -10.87
C TYR A 36 -2.54 1.68 -12.29
N ALA A 37 -2.85 0.39 -12.44
CA ALA A 37 -3.01 -0.24 -13.74
C ALA A 37 -4.14 0.42 -14.57
N VAL A 38 -5.26 0.73 -13.92
CA VAL A 38 -6.38 1.44 -14.55
C VAL A 38 -5.94 2.83 -15.00
N MET A 39 -5.25 3.58 -14.12
CA MET A 39 -4.82 4.94 -14.43
C MET A 39 -3.80 4.98 -15.57
N VAL A 40 -2.82 4.06 -15.58
CA VAL A 40 -1.87 3.94 -16.69
C VAL A 40 -2.57 3.58 -17.99
N SER A 41 -3.57 2.70 -17.95
CA SER A 41 -4.35 2.31 -19.13
C SER A 41 -5.13 3.50 -19.70
N VAL A 42 -5.77 4.28 -18.84
CA VAL A 42 -6.50 5.51 -19.23
C VAL A 42 -5.55 6.55 -19.80
N VAL A 43 -4.43 6.80 -19.12
CA VAL A 43 -3.42 7.75 -19.59
C VAL A 43 -2.86 7.32 -20.93
N ASN A 44 -2.50 6.05 -21.12
CA ASN A 44 -2.02 5.53 -22.40
C ASN A 44 -3.06 5.69 -23.51
N TRP A 45 -4.33 5.38 -23.22
CA TRP A 45 -5.42 5.55 -24.19
C TRP A 45 -5.59 7.01 -24.64
N VAL A 46 -5.63 7.95 -23.69
CA VAL A 46 -5.78 9.38 -24.01
C VAL A 46 -4.54 9.94 -24.70
N THR A 47 -3.35 9.66 -24.18
CA THR A 47 -2.11 10.27 -24.67
C THR A 47 -1.66 9.69 -26.01
N VAL A 48 -1.64 8.37 -26.15
CA VAL A 48 -1.17 7.71 -27.37
C VAL A 48 -2.30 7.56 -28.38
N GLY A 49 -3.48 7.14 -27.92
CA GLY A 49 -4.62 6.85 -28.80
C GLY A 49 -5.35 8.09 -29.29
N VAL A 50 -5.61 9.06 -28.41
CA VAL A 50 -6.39 10.28 -28.76
C VAL A 50 -5.47 11.43 -29.19
N LEU A 51 -4.41 11.69 -28.43
CA LEU A 51 -3.52 12.84 -28.62
C LEU A 51 -2.29 12.55 -29.50
N SER A 52 -2.07 11.29 -29.89
CA SER A 52 -0.92 10.86 -30.71
C SER A 52 0.44 11.25 -30.12
N TYR A 53 0.55 11.37 -28.80
CA TYR A 53 1.83 11.63 -28.14
C TYR A 53 2.76 10.42 -28.28
N PRO A 54 4.07 10.66 -28.46
CA PRO A 54 5.05 9.59 -28.42
C PRO A 54 5.02 8.95 -27.04
N ILE A 55 5.14 7.62 -27.00
CA ILE A 55 5.03 6.80 -25.79
C ILE A 55 6.01 7.26 -24.69
N GLY A 56 7.18 7.80 -25.09
CA GLY A 56 8.15 8.40 -24.17
C GLY A 56 7.65 9.65 -23.43
N GLY A 57 6.70 10.41 -24.00
CA GLY A 57 6.07 11.57 -23.37
C GLY A 57 5.07 11.22 -22.27
N VAL A 58 4.71 9.94 -22.16
CA VAL A 58 3.72 9.44 -21.19
C VAL A 58 4.39 9.04 -19.85
N ALA A 59 5.70 8.79 -19.87
CA ALA A 59 6.47 8.33 -18.71
C ALA A 59 6.31 9.19 -17.45
N PRO A 60 6.28 10.54 -17.50
CA PRO A 60 6.15 11.35 -16.28
C PRO A 60 4.83 11.13 -15.53
N PHE A 61 3.73 10.94 -16.25
CA PHE A 61 2.40 10.73 -15.64
C PHE A 61 2.32 9.40 -14.90
N VAL A 62 2.91 8.36 -15.49
CA VAL A 62 3.02 7.03 -14.90
C VAL A 62 3.85 7.08 -13.62
N VAL A 63 5.01 7.76 -13.65
CA VAL A 63 5.90 7.91 -12.49
C VAL A 63 5.22 8.67 -11.35
N ILE A 64 4.58 9.81 -11.63
CA ILE A 64 3.90 10.62 -10.60
C ILE A 64 2.73 9.84 -9.99
N THR A 65 1.94 9.14 -10.81
CA THR A 65 0.83 8.31 -10.33
C THR A 65 1.33 7.19 -9.40
N GLY A 66 2.42 6.52 -9.79
CA GLY A 66 3.06 5.50 -8.96
C GLY A 66 3.52 6.07 -7.62
N ALA A 67 4.16 7.24 -7.64
CA ALA A 67 4.63 7.92 -6.43
C ALA A 67 3.48 8.29 -5.47
N ILE A 68 2.37 8.83 -5.97
CA ILE A 68 1.21 9.19 -5.13
C ILE A 68 0.61 7.95 -4.46
N LEU A 69 0.55 6.82 -5.17
CA LEU A 69 0.01 5.57 -4.64
C LEU A 69 0.90 4.91 -3.58
N THR A 70 2.13 5.41 -3.36
CA THR A 70 2.96 4.94 -2.24
C THR A 70 2.50 5.50 -0.89
N ILE A 71 1.83 6.66 -0.85
CA ILE A 71 1.35 7.29 0.38
C ILE A 71 0.45 6.36 1.21
N PRO A 72 -0.62 5.75 0.66
CA PRO A 72 -1.47 4.83 1.42
C PRO A 72 -0.75 3.57 1.91
N ILE A 73 0.42 3.25 1.37
CA ILE A 73 1.27 2.12 1.79
C ILE A 73 2.23 2.56 2.91
N VAL A 74 2.85 3.73 2.76
CA VAL A 74 3.84 4.26 3.71
C VAL A 74 3.19 4.63 5.03
N VAL A 75 2.01 5.28 5.03
CA VAL A 75 1.30 5.72 6.25
C VAL A 75 1.05 4.58 7.25
N PRO A 76 0.39 3.46 6.89
CA PRO A 76 0.19 2.35 7.83
C PRO A 76 1.51 1.69 8.23
N THR A 77 2.49 1.60 7.33
CA THR A 77 3.82 1.03 7.64
C THR A 77 4.52 1.82 8.73
N VAL A 78 4.48 3.16 8.64
CA VAL A 78 5.06 4.06 9.65
C VAL A 78 4.29 3.98 10.96
N LEU A 79 2.95 4.02 10.92
CA LEU A 79 2.11 3.92 12.12
C LEU A 79 2.34 2.61 12.89
N VAL A 80 2.45 1.49 12.18
CA VAL A 80 2.74 0.18 12.78
C VAL A 80 4.14 0.15 13.36
N SER A 81 5.14 0.67 12.64
CA SER A 81 6.52 0.74 13.11
C SER A 81 6.64 1.52 14.42
N VAL A 82 6.00 2.68 14.51
CA VAL A 82 6.01 3.52 15.74
C VAL A 82 5.33 2.79 16.91
N ARG A 83 4.21 2.11 16.65
CA ARG A 83 3.46 1.36 17.68
C ARG A 83 4.17 0.08 18.13
N MET A 84 5.09 -0.46 17.34
CA MET A 84 5.96 -1.56 17.74
C MET A 84 7.22 -1.08 18.47
N ALA A 85 7.66 0.16 18.23
CA ALA A 85 8.83 0.75 18.86
C ALA A 85 8.55 1.44 20.22
N THR A 86 7.27 1.73 20.51
CA THR A 86 6.80 2.34 21.77
C THR A 86 6.09 1.28 22.63
#